data_AF-A0A9W9BDD6-F1
#
_entry.id   AF-A0A9W9BDD6-F1
#
_cell.length_a   1.000
_cell.length_b   1.000
_cell.length_c   1.000
_cell.angle_alpha   90.00
_cell.angle_beta   90.00
_cell.angle_gamma   90.00
#
_symmetry.space_group_name_H-M   'P 1'
#
loop_
_entity.id
_entity.type
_entity.pdbx_description
1 polymer ?
#
loop_
_entity_poly.entity_id
_entity_poly.type
_entity_poly.pdbx_seq_one_letter_code
_entity_poly.pdbx_strand_id
1 'polypeptide(L)'
;MPAVKPPARGSGSIFTAGWDLRTFTAFGIVGFANTLLPYIIFSSLYLIVPFSLPVVLLIELLPAIAVKLLVPHILHYTPHWVWLALLSGCWILATVAANAAPPNVIAHIRTLIALLASANTAVAEVFFLSQLSHYGKTALAGWGTGSAAGGALRAVLPTILTIHMGLMMRNATRYVYYLLVAMVAAYFLVLPPPMLDTMAVNELAREEEDTIEMESPKSSLLTAENHSQTIGFWERIHRNMQLMSGKFLRLCIDPLLLVTAVQALVSTGTPRASRKLRGFSGYQSFSATYGLAFHIGDAIARSTALLFRNRRPRLLFALLVVCCLIAILNTSLMLSANKYVVLGLISSIGWLSGMMYMHIYNAAMEYLSRNPDDDAEFALGSIGVGETVGMLIGSLAAVTFESQLCGLASQKGRWCSTIT
;
A
#
# COMPACT_ATOMS: atom_id res chain seq x y z
N MET A 1 49.04 -3.11 36.13
CA MET A 1 48.86 -2.22 34.95
C MET A 1 47.94 -2.94 33.97
N PRO A 2 46.89 -2.27 33.47
CA PRO A 2 45.71 -2.93 32.92
C PRO A 2 45.97 -3.54 31.55
N ALA A 3 45.37 -4.71 31.33
CA ALA A 3 45.37 -5.44 30.07
C ALA A 3 44.74 -4.59 28.95
N VAL A 4 45.48 -4.50 27.84
CA VAL A 4 45.03 -3.91 26.59
C VAL A 4 43.81 -4.69 26.09
N LYS A 5 42.64 -4.05 26.09
CA LYS A 5 41.45 -4.55 25.36
C LYS A 5 41.74 -4.46 23.86
N PRO A 6 41.64 -5.55 23.08
CA PRO A 6 41.62 -5.43 21.63
C PRO A 6 40.32 -4.75 21.17
N PRO A 7 40.35 -4.02 20.04
CA PRO A 7 39.21 -3.24 19.57
C PRO A 7 38.07 -4.14 19.09
N ALA A 8 36.84 -3.78 19.46
CA ALA A 8 35.63 -4.38 18.93
C ALA A 8 35.57 -4.18 17.40
N ARG A 9 35.64 -5.28 16.65
CA ARG A 9 35.51 -5.32 15.19
C ARG A 9 34.14 -4.78 14.77
N GLY A 10 34.13 -3.61 14.15
CA GLY A 10 32.98 -2.98 13.48
C GLY A 10 32.53 -3.63 12.17
N SER A 11 32.63 -4.95 12.01
CA SER A 11 32.29 -5.64 10.75
C SER A 11 30.78 -5.91 10.58
N GLY A 12 29.98 -5.81 11.65
CA GLY A 12 28.55 -6.13 11.61
C GLY A 12 27.64 -4.97 11.17
N SER A 13 28.05 -3.71 11.37
CA SER A 13 27.16 -2.56 11.08
C SER A 13 27.10 -2.18 9.60
N ILE A 14 28.18 -2.37 8.85
CA ILE A 14 28.23 -2.05 7.42
C ILE A 14 27.43 -3.07 6.61
N PHE A 15 27.51 -4.35 6.98
CA PHE A 15 26.76 -5.42 6.31
C PHE A 15 25.25 -5.29 6.55
N THR A 16 24.83 -4.98 7.79
CA THR A 16 23.42 -4.74 8.14
C THR A 16 22.86 -3.48 7.46
N ALA A 17 23.63 -2.38 7.40
CA ALA A 17 23.22 -1.17 6.69
C ALA A 17 23.02 -1.39 5.18
N GLY A 18 23.88 -2.20 4.54
CA GLY A 18 23.73 -2.56 3.13
C GLY A 18 22.48 -3.41 2.86
N TRP A 19 22.15 -4.34 3.76
CA TRP A 19 20.93 -5.14 3.70
C TRP A 19 19.67 -4.29 3.86
N ASP A 20 19.67 -3.38 4.82
CA ASP A 20 18.55 -2.48 5.08
C ASP A 20 18.28 -1.56 3.89
N LEU A 21 19.33 -1.00 3.28
CA LEU A 21 19.20 -0.14 2.11
C LEU A 21 18.65 -0.89 0.89
N ARG A 22 19.16 -2.11 0.64
CA ARG A 22 18.68 -2.97 -0.44
C ARG A 22 17.22 -3.35 -0.25
N THR A 23 16.84 -3.74 0.96
CA THR A 23 15.47 -4.09 1.32
C THR A 23 14.53 -2.90 1.15
N PHE A 24 14.91 -1.73 1.67
CA PHE A 24 14.16 -0.49 1.50
C PHE A 24 13.96 -0.15 0.01
N THR A 25 15.03 -0.25 -0.79
CA THR A 25 14.99 0.07 -2.22
C THR A 25 14.10 -0.89 -3.00
N ALA A 26 14.24 -2.20 -2.75
CA ALA A 26 13.44 -3.23 -3.42
C ALA A 26 11.94 -3.04 -3.14
N PHE A 27 11.56 -2.95 -1.87
CA PHE A 27 10.16 -2.72 -1.47
C PHE A 27 9.64 -1.35 -1.93
N GLY A 28 10.50 -0.33 -2.02
CA GLY A 28 10.17 0.97 -2.58
C GLY A 28 9.81 0.90 -4.07
N ILE A 29 10.63 0.24 -4.88
CA ILE A 29 10.36 0.07 -6.31
C ILE A 29 9.08 -0.73 -6.53
N VAL A 30 8.91 -1.82 -5.79
CA VAL A 30 7.74 -2.68 -5.89
C VAL A 30 6.47 -1.94 -5.47
N GLY A 31 6.49 -1.24 -4.32
CA GLY A 31 5.35 -0.46 -3.85
C GLY A 31 4.98 0.66 -4.83
N PHE A 32 5.98 1.32 -5.41
CA PHE A 32 5.77 2.33 -6.45
C PHE A 32 5.11 1.75 -7.71
N ALA A 33 5.62 0.61 -8.20
CA ALA A 33 5.07 -0.07 -9.36
C ALA A 33 3.64 -0.56 -9.10
N ASN A 34 3.37 -1.18 -7.94
CA ASN A 34 2.04 -1.70 -7.61
C ASN A 34 0.98 -0.61 -7.49
N THR A 35 1.35 0.63 -7.13
CA THR A 35 0.42 1.76 -7.14
C THR A 35 0.10 2.27 -8.56
N LEU A 36 1.07 2.22 -9.47
CA LEU A 36 0.94 2.83 -10.81
C LEU A 36 0.41 1.88 -11.88
N LEU A 37 0.77 0.61 -11.82
CA LEU A 37 0.32 -0.42 -12.77
C LEU A 37 -1.20 -0.47 -12.94
N PRO A 38 -2.01 -0.65 -11.87
CA PRO A 38 -3.48 -0.65 -11.99
C PRO A 38 -3.99 0.68 -12.53
N TYR A 39 -3.40 1.80 -12.09
CA TYR A 39 -3.83 3.13 -12.51
C TYR A 39 -3.64 3.37 -14.01
N ILE A 40 -2.51 2.95 -14.58
CA ILE A 40 -2.25 3.07 -16.02
C ILE A 40 -3.24 2.21 -16.80
N ILE A 41 -3.51 0.98 -16.34
CA ILE A 41 -4.48 0.11 -16.99
C ILE A 41 -5.89 0.70 -16.91
N PHE A 42 -6.38 1.12 -15.74
CA PHE A 42 -7.70 1.77 -15.60
C PHE A 42 -7.80 3.03 -16.45
N SER A 43 -6.75 3.86 -16.49
CA SER A 43 -6.71 5.07 -17.31
C SER A 43 -6.69 4.77 -18.81
N SER A 44 -6.11 3.64 -19.23
CA SER A 44 -6.15 3.19 -20.64
C SER A 44 -7.53 2.66 -21.04
N LEU A 45 -8.29 2.15 -20.06
CA LEU A 45 -9.67 1.73 -20.18
C LEU A 45 -10.64 2.91 -20.07
N TYR A 46 -10.19 4.18 -20.18
CA TYR A 46 -10.95 5.44 -20.14
C TYR A 46 -12.28 5.46 -20.93
N LEU A 47 -12.51 4.46 -21.78
CA LEU A 47 -13.80 4.14 -22.40
C LEU A 47 -14.62 3.09 -21.62
N ILE A 48 -14.62 3.11 -20.29
CA ILE A 48 -15.74 2.57 -19.48
C ILE A 48 -16.87 3.62 -19.58
N VAL A 49 -17.35 3.86 -20.80
CA VAL A 49 -18.18 5.01 -21.23
C VAL A 49 -19.59 5.09 -20.61
N PRO A 50 -20.25 4.00 -20.14
CA PRO A 50 -21.63 4.13 -19.65
C PRO A 50 -21.80 4.14 -18.13
N PHE A 51 -20.75 3.88 -17.33
CA PHE A 51 -20.93 3.63 -15.90
C PHE A 51 -20.74 4.90 -15.06
N SER A 52 -21.58 5.05 -14.04
CA SER A 52 -21.44 6.10 -13.05
C SER A 52 -20.21 5.86 -12.17
N LEU A 53 -19.64 6.94 -11.61
CA LEU A 53 -18.46 6.88 -10.75
C LEU A 53 -18.57 5.81 -9.61
N PRO A 54 -19.72 5.65 -8.92
CA PRO A 54 -19.88 4.57 -7.92
C PRO A 54 -19.69 3.17 -8.49
N VAL A 55 -20.15 2.91 -9.71
CA VAL A 55 -20.01 1.60 -10.35
C VAL A 55 -18.55 1.32 -10.71
N VAL A 56 -17.83 2.35 -11.19
CA VAL A 56 -16.39 2.24 -11.45
C VAL A 56 -15.63 1.91 -10.17
N LEU A 57 -15.93 2.58 -9.05
CA LEU A 57 -15.33 2.29 -7.75
C LEU A 57 -15.58 0.84 -7.28
N LEU A 58 -16.79 0.31 -7.50
CA LEU A 58 -17.11 -1.07 -7.17
C LEU A 58 -16.31 -2.06 -8.03
N ILE A 59 -16.18 -1.81 -9.33
CA ILE A 59 -15.37 -2.63 -10.25
C ILE A 59 -13.89 -2.60 -9.83
N GLU A 60 -13.39 -1.44 -9.40
CA GLU A 60 -11.99 -1.29 -8.99
C GLU A 60 -11.68 -1.89 -7.61
N LEU A 61 -12.62 -1.89 -6.65
CA LEU A 61 -12.33 -2.22 -5.26
C LEU A 61 -12.93 -3.54 -4.77
N LEU A 62 -14.08 -4.00 -5.30
CA LEU A 62 -14.67 -5.27 -4.86
C LEU A 62 -13.79 -6.50 -5.15
N PRO A 63 -13.17 -6.65 -6.34
CA PRO A 63 -12.27 -7.77 -6.59
C PRO A 63 -11.08 -7.73 -5.66
N ALA A 64 -10.52 -6.55 -5.41
CA ALA A 64 -9.42 -6.37 -4.48
C ALA A 64 -9.79 -6.83 -3.06
N ILE A 65 -10.98 -6.48 -2.55
CA ILE A 65 -11.45 -6.93 -1.24
C ILE A 65 -11.56 -8.46 -1.20
N ALA A 66 -12.17 -9.08 -2.23
CA ALA A 66 -12.31 -10.54 -2.29
C ALA A 66 -10.94 -11.24 -2.32
N VAL A 67 -10.00 -10.73 -3.13
CA VAL A 67 -8.64 -11.25 -3.20
C VAL A 67 -7.91 -11.11 -1.87
N LYS A 68 -8.00 -9.96 -1.20
CA LYS A 68 -7.34 -9.73 0.09
C LYS A 68 -7.89 -10.59 1.23
N LEU A 69 -9.13 -11.09 1.11
CA LEU A 69 -9.70 -12.04 2.06
C LEU A 69 -9.30 -13.50 1.75
N LEU A 70 -9.10 -13.85 0.48
CA LEU A 70 -8.87 -15.24 0.06
C LEU A 70 -7.37 -15.60 -0.05
N VAL A 71 -6.58 -14.73 -0.67
CA VAL A 71 -5.17 -15.00 -1.02
C VAL A 71 -4.27 -15.24 0.19
N PRO A 72 -4.40 -14.53 1.33
CA PRO A 72 -3.58 -14.81 2.51
C PRO A 72 -3.62 -16.28 2.96
N HIS A 73 -4.73 -17.00 2.73
CA HIS A 73 -4.86 -18.42 3.10
C HIS A 73 -4.06 -19.36 2.19
N ILE A 74 -3.73 -18.93 0.98
CA ILE A 74 -3.12 -19.76 -0.07
C ILE A 74 -1.62 -19.43 -0.25
N LEU A 75 -1.19 -18.22 0.12
CA LEU A 75 0.17 -17.73 -0.10
C LEU A 75 1.26 -18.71 0.33
N HIS A 76 1.08 -19.32 1.49
CA HIS A 76 2.06 -20.23 2.09
C HIS A 76 2.28 -21.54 1.31
N TYR A 77 1.30 -21.97 0.52
CA TYR A 77 1.39 -23.25 -0.22
C TYR A 77 2.18 -23.13 -1.53
N THR A 78 2.41 -21.91 -2.01
CA THR A 78 3.01 -21.67 -3.32
C THR A 78 4.36 -20.97 -3.15
N PRO A 79 5.44 -21.46 -3.80
CA PRO A 79 6.74 -20.84 -3.70
C PRO A 79 6.73 -19.39 -4.23
N HIS A 80 7.44 -18.51 -3.54
CA HIS A 80 7.40 -17.06 -3.77
C HIS A 80 7.73 -16.63 -5.21
N TRP A 81 8.62 -17.34 -5.91
CA TRP A 81 8.97 -17.01 -7.30
C TRP A 81 7.81 -17.25 -8.28
N VAL A 82 6.93 -18.22 -8.00
CA VAL A 82 5.75 -18.51 -8.84
C VAL A 82 4.76 -17.36 -8.76
N TRP A 83 4.54 -16.80 -7.56
CA TRP A 83 3.69 -15.61 -7.40
C TRP A 83 4.17 -14.45 -8.26
N LEU A 84 5.48 -14.16 -8.28
CA LEU A 84 6.01 -13.08 -9.09
C LEU A 84 5.84 -13.33 -10.60
N ALA A 85 6.03 -14.57 -11.05
CA ALA A 85 5.82 -14.96 -12.43
C ALA A 85 4.34 -14.81 -12.85
N LEU A 86 3.41 -15.27 -12.00
CA LEU A 86 1.97 -15.13 -12.22
C LEU A 86 1.56 -13.65 -12.27
N LEU A 87 2.00 -12.84 -11.30
CA LEU A 87 1.70 -11.41 -11.25
C LEU A 87 2.17 -10.68 -12.51
N SER A 88 3.41 -10.95 -12.94
CA SER A 88 4.00 -10.36 -14.13
C SER A 88 3.28 -10.80 -15.41
N GLY A 89 2.95 -12.10 -15.52
CA GLY A 89 2.18 -12.65 -16.64
C GLY A 89 0.79 -12.02 -16.75
N CYS A 90 0.09 -11.86 -15.61
CA CYS A 90 -1.21 -11.18 -15.55
C CYS A 90 -1.13 -9.71 -15.97
N TRP A 91 -0.08 -8.97 -15.57
CA TRP A 91 0.11 -7.58 -16.01
C TRP A 91 0.42 -7.46 -17.49
N ILE A 92 1.24 -8.36 -18.04
CA ILE A 92 1.51 -8.41 -19.49
C ILE A 92 0.21 -8.70 -20.23
N LEU A 93 -0.56 -9.70 -19.79
CA LEU A 93 -1.85 -10.03 -20.40
C LEU A 93 -2.83 -8.87 -20.33
N ALA A 94 -2.96 -8.20 -19.19
CA ALA A 94 -3.81 -7.02 -19.02
C ALA A 94 -3.38 -5.88 -19.94
N THR A 95 -2.08 -5.66 -20.11
CA THR A 95 -1.52 -4.63 -21.00
C THR A 95 -1.79 -4.94 -22.46
N VAL A 96 -1.57 -6.18 -22.89
CA VAL A 96 -1.87 -6.64 -24.25
C VAL A 96 -3.37 -6.52 -24.52
N ALA A 97 -4.21 -6.98 -23.60
CA ALA A 97 -5.67 -6.88 -23.72
C ALA A 97 -6.16 -5.42 -23.78
N ALA A 98 -5.62 -4.54 -22.94
CA ALA A 98 -5.95 -3.12 -22.95
C ALA A 98 -5.53 -2.41 -24.25
N ASN A 99 -4.37 -2.77 -24.82
CA ASN A 99 -3.90 -2.22 -26.09
C ASN A 99 -4.68 -2.78 -27.29
N ALA A 100 -5.04 -4.07 -27.24
CA ALA A 100 -5.80 -4.75 -28.28
C ALA A 100 -7.28 -4.37 -28.31
N ALA A 101 -7.82 -3.78 -27.24
CA ALA A 101 -9.22 -3.36 -27.19
C ALA A 101 -9.43 -2.01 -27.92
N PRO A 102 -10.02 -1.98 -29.14
CA PRO A 102 -10.39 -0.71 -29.78
C PRO A 102 -11.42 0.08 -28.96
N PRO A 103 -11.59 1.38 -29.24
CA PRO A 103 -12.56 2.25 -28.57
C PRO A 103 -14.03 1.82 -28.70
N ASN A 104 -14.34 0.90 -29.62
CA ASN A 104 -15.70 0.35 -29.84
C ASN A 104 -15.91 -1.07 -29.27
N VAL A 105 -14.99 -1.60 -28.45
CA VAL A 105 -15.15 -2.92 -27.81
C VAL A 105 -16.35 -2.96 -26.87
N ILE A 106 -16.97 -4.15 -26.79
CA ILE A 106 -18.10 -4.44 -25.92
C ILE A 106 -17.72 -4.21 -24.44
N ALA A 107 -18.58 -3.51 -23.70
CA ALA A 107 -18.30 -3.06 -22.34
C ALA A 107 -17.85 -4.17 -21.38
N HIS A 108 -18.36 -5.40 -21.54
CA HIS A 108 -18.03 -6.54 -20.67
C HIS A 108 -16.56 -6.96 -20.72
N ILE A 109 -15.88 -6.82 -21.86
CA ILE A 109 -14.46 -7.17 -21.97
C ILE A 109 -13.61 -6.17 -21.18
N ARG A 110 -13.96 -4.87 -21.26
CA ARG A 110 -13.25 -3.82 -20.51
C ARG A 110 -13.44 -3.98 -19.01
N THR A 111 -14.66 -4.28 -18.58
CA THR A 111 -14.92 -4.55 -17.17
C THR A 111 -14.14 -5.77 -16.70
N LEU A 112 -14.07 -6.84 -17.50
CA LEU A 112 -13.27 -8.03 -17.16
C LEU A 112 -11.78 -7.69 -16.99
N ILE A 113 -11.20 -6.91 -17.91
CA ILE A 113 -9.79 -6.47 -17.80
C ILE A 113 -9.60 -5.64 -16.52
N ALA A 114 -10.53 -4.74 -16.19
CA ALA A 114 -10.47 -3.94 -14.97
C ALA A 114 -10.57 -4.81 -13.70
N LEU A 115 -11.48 -5.80 -13.67
CA LEU A 115 -11.63 -6.73 -12.55
C LEU A 115 -10.34 -7.55 -12.35
N LEU A 116 -9.74 -8.06 -13.43
CA LEU A 116 -8.49 -8.82 -13.38
C LEU A 116 -7.31 -7.94 -12.95
N ALA A 117 -7.22 -6.70 -13.43
CA ALA A 117 -6.19 -5.76 -13.00
C ALA A 117 -6.32 -5.40 -11.51
N SER A 118 -7.54 -5.18 -11.03
CA SER A 118 -7.87 -4.97 -9.61
C SER A 118 -7.48 -6.18 -8.75
N ALA A 119 -7.84 -7.38 -9.18
CA ALA A 119 -7.44 -8.61 -8.50
C ALA A 119 -5.91 -8.75 -8.46
N ASN A 120 -5.22 -8.51 -9.57
CA ASN A 120 -3.77 -8.68 -9.67
C ASN A 120 -2.99 -7.71 -8.78
N THR A 121 -3.42 -6.44 -8.69
CA THR A 121 -2.78 -5.48 -7.77
C THR A 121 -3.01 -5.86 -6.30
N ALA A 122 -4.18 -6.43 -5.97
CA ALA A 122 -4.46 -6.93 -4.64
C ALA A 122 -3.61 -8.16 -4.29
N VAL A 123 -3.45 -9.13 -5.22
CA VAL A 123 -2.55 -10.28 -5.00
C VAL A 123 -1.13 -9.77 -4.72
N ALA A 124 -0.64 -8.82 -5.52
CA ALA A 124 0.70 -8.25 -5.35
C ALA A 124 0.86 -7.57 -3.99
N GLU A 125 -0.13 -6.75 -3.59
CA GLU A 125 -0.11 -6.08 -2.29
C GLU A 125 -0.06 -7.09 -1.13
N VAL A 126 -0.94 -8.10 -1.12
CA VAL A 126 -0.93 -9.13 -0.07
C VAL A 126 0.41 -9.87 -0.05
N PHE A 127 0.91 -10.27 -1.22
CA PHE A 127 2.18 -10.98 -1.35
C PHE A 127 3.36 -10.19 -0.80
N PHE A 128 3.48 -8.90 -1.12
CA PHE A 128 4.60 -8.11 -0.61
C PHE A 128 4.42 -7.72 0.86
N LEU A 129 3.19 -7.45 1.30
CA LEU A 129 2.93 -7.14 2.71
C LEU A 129 3.08 -8.35 3.62
N SER A 130 2.76 -9.58 3.16
CA SER A 130 3.03 -10.80 3.94
C SER A 130 4.53 -10.98 4.18
N GLN A 131 5.37 -10.59 3.22
CA GLN A 131 6.83 -10.66 3.32
C GLN A 131 7.44 -9.69 4.32
N LEU A 132 6.66 -8.76 4.88
CA LEU A 132 7.13 -7.92 5.98
C LEU A 132 7.48 -8.74 7.23
N SER A 133 6.92 -9.95 7.39
CA SER A 133 7.32 -10.87 8.47
C SER A 133 8.81 -11.22 8.41
N HIS A 134 9.35 -11.39 7.19
CA HIS A 134 10.74 -11.78 6.95
C HIS A 134 11.71 -10.60 6.91
N TYR A 135 11.28 -9.48 6.30
CA TYR A 135 12.18 -8.36 6.00
C TYR A 135 12.06 -7.20 6.99
N GLY A 136 11.11 -7.25 7.92
CA GLY A 136 11.05 -6.30 9.03
C GLY A 136 10.65 -4.88 8.63
N LYS A 137 11.01 -3.93 9.48
CA LYS A 137 10.52 -2.54 9.42
C LYS A 137 11.10 -1.75 8.25
N THR A 138 12.28 -2.11 7.75
CA THR A 138 12.92 -1.45 6.60
C THR A 138 12.17 -1.75 5.32
N ALA A 139 11.67 -2.97 5.15
CA ALA A 139 10.74 -3.30 4.06
C ALA A 139 9.43 -2.51 4.15
N LEU A 140 8.87 -2.37 5.36
CA LEU A 140 7.65 -1.57 5.57
C LEU A 140 7.87 -0.10 5.17
N ALA A 141 9.01 0.47 5.52
CA ALA A 141 9.36 1.84 5.14
C ALA A 141 9.60 1.99 3.64
N GLY A 142 10.24 1.01 3.00
CA GLY A 142 10.39 0.95 1.55
C GLY A 142 9.02 0.93 0.86
N TRP A 143 8.19 -0.05 1.21
CA TRP A 143 6.83 -0.21 0.68
C TRP A 143 5.98 1.04 0.87
N GLY A 144 5.95 1.55 2.11
CA GLY A 144 5.20 2.75 2.45
C GLY A 144 5.64 3.96 1.63
N THR A 145 6.95 4.20 1.54
CA THR A 145 7.49 5.33 0.78
C THR A 145 7.22 5.19 -0.72
N GLY A 146 7.47 4.01 -1.28
CA GLY A 146 7.25 3.72 -2.69
C GLY A 146 5.80 3.87 -3.12
N SER A 147 4.88 3.30 -2.34
CA SER A 147 3.44 3.40 -2.61
C SER A 147 2.92 4.83 -2.55
N ALA A 148 3.37 5.64 -1.57
CA ALA A 148 3.01 7.05 -1.47
C ALA A 148 3.60 7.90 -2.61
N ALA A 149 4.86 7.66 -2.98
CA ALA A 149 5.47 8.31 -4.15
C ALA A 149 4.73 7.94 -5.46
N GLY A 150 4.30 6.68 -5.58
CA GLY A 150 3.44 6.23 -6.68
C GLY A 150 2.09 6.95 -6.69
N GLY A 151 1.50 7.20 -5.51
CA GLY A 151 0.29 8.01 -5.35
C GLY A 151 0.47 9.46 -5.80
N ALA A 152 1.61 10.07 -5.44
CA ALA A 152 1.96 11.42 -5.88
C ALA A 152 2.07 11.49 -7.41
N LEU A 153 2.76 10.54 -8.04
CA LEU A 153 2.85 10.47 -9.50
C LEU A 153 1.48 10.23 -10.13
N ARG A 154 0.67 9.31 -9.59
CA ARG A 154 -0.71 9.04 -10.03
C ARG A 154 -1.56 10.33 -10.08
N ALA A 155 -1.42 11.21 -9.10
CA ALA A 155 -2.19 12.46 -9.05
C ALA A 155 -1.85 13.45 -10.18
N VAL A 156 -0.60 13.47 -10.64
CA VAL A 156 -0.12 14.41 -11.66
C VAL A 156 0.04 13.79 -13.04
N LEU A 157 0.08 12.46 -13.14
CA LEU A 157 0.33 11.72 -14.37
C LEU A 157 -0.62 12.14 -15.50
N PRO A 158 -1.94 12.36 -15.25
CA PRO A 158 -2.82 12.88 -16.29
C PRO A 158 -2.37 14.21 -16.86
N THR A 159 -2.08 15.17 -15.97
CA THR A 159 -1.66 16.52 -16.34
C THR A 159 -0.34 16.52 -17.10
N ILE A 160 0.63 15.72 -16.66
CA ILE A 160 1.92 15.58 -17.36
C ILE A 160 1.70 15.05 -18.78
N LEU A 161 0.95 13.96 -18.93
CA LEU A 161 0.78 13.32 -20.23
C LEU A 161 -0.12 14.14 -21.18
N THR A 162 -1.28 14.63 -20.75
CA THR A 162 -2.19 15.36 -21.65
C THR A 162 -1.80 16.81 -21.87
N ILE A 163 -1.43 17.54 -20.82
CA ILE A 163 -1.22 18.99 -20.91
C ILE A 163 0.21 19.30 -21.35
N HIS A 164 1.20 18.65 -20.73
CA HIS A 164 2.60 18.97 -21.01
C HIS A 164 3.18 18.20 -22.21
N MET A 165 2.77 16.95 -22.42
CA MET A 165 3.28 16.11 -23.52
C MET A 165 2.33 15.97 -24.71
N GLY A 166 1.07 16.40 -24.59
CA GLY A 166 0.07 16.26 -25.66
C GLY A 166 -0.29 14.80 -26.00
N LEU A 167 -0.01 13.86 -25.09
CA LEU A 167 -0.25 12.43 -25.27
C LEU A 167 -1.60 12.01 -24.68
N MET A 168 -2.25 11.04 -25.32
CA MET A 168 -3.45 10.40 -24.77
C MET A 168 -3.08 9.50 -23.58
N MET A 169 -3.97 9.39 -22.58
CA MET A 169 -3.77 8.48 -21.43
C MET A 169 -3.47 7.05 -21.85
N ARG A 170 -4.05 6.58 -22.96
CA ARG A 170 -3.79 5.24 -23.50
C ARG A 170 -2.32 5.01 -23.85
N ASN A 171 -1.57 6.04 -24.22
CA ASN A 171 -0.14 5.87 -24.54
C ASN A 171 0.69 5.53 -23.30
N ALA A 172 0.16 5.74 -22.09
CA ALA A 172 0.81 5.38 -20.85
C ALA A 172 1.00 3.87 -20.67
N THR A 173 0.24 3.02 -21.39
CA THR A 173 0.37 1.55 -21.31
C THR A 173 1.77 1.06 -21.67
N ARG A 174 2.53 1.82 -22.47
CA ARG A 174 3.94 1.52 -22.77
C ARG A 174 4.82 1.52 -21.52
N TYR A 175 4.48 2.33 -20.52
CA TYR A 175 5.25 2.42 -19.28
C TYR A 175 5.06 1.20 -18.35
N VAL A 176 4.02 0.39 -18.58
CA VAL A 176 3.79 -0.84 -17.81
C VAL A 176 5.00 -1.78 -17.92
N TYR A 177 5.56 -1.98 -19.12
CA TYR A 177 6.71 -2.86 -19.31
C TYR A 177 7.94 -2.41 -18.51
N TYR A 178 8.21 -1.10 -18.44
CA TYR A 178 9.32 -0.59 -17.62
C TYR A 178 9.08 -0.82 -16.12
N LEU A 179 7.84 -0.63 -15.64
CA LEU A 179 7.49 -0.90 -14.24
C LEU A 179 7.60 -2.39 -13.90
N LEU A 180 7.22 -3.28 -14.82
CA LEU A 180 7.36 -4.73 -14.63
C LEU A 180 8.82 -5.16 -14.59
N VAL A 181 9.65 -4.67 -15.51
CA VAL A 181 11.09 -4.94 -15.48
C VAL A 181 11.70 -4.44 -14.18
N ALA A 182 11.33 -3.24 -13.73
CA ALA A 182 11.80 -2.69 -12.46
C ALA A 182 11.36 -3.54 -11.26
N MET A 183 10.10 -4.02 -11.23
CA MET A 183 9.57 -4.88 -10.17
C MET A 183 10.29 -6.24 -10.12
N VAL A 184 10.49 -6.88 -11.28
CA VAL A 184 11.21 -8.17 -11.38
C VAL A 184 12.68 -8.02 -11.00
N ALA A 185 13.34 -6.96 -11.49
CA ALA A 185 14.72 -6.66 -11.13
C ALA A 185 14.86 -6.35 -9.63
N ALA A 186 13.92 -5.61 -9.05
CA ALA A 186 13.89 -5.32 -7.62
C ALA A 186 13.81 -6.61 -6.78
N TYR A 187 13.00 -7.58 -7.21
CA TYR A 187 12.85 -8.84 -6.49
C TYR A 187 14.06 -9.77 -6.62
N PHE A 188 14.61 -9.98 -7.83
CA PHE A 188 15.69 -10.95 -8.03
C PHE A 188 17.10 -10.39 -7.79
N LEU A 189 17.32 -9.10 -8.09
CA LEU A 189 18.66 -8.51 -8.05
C LEU A 189 18.87 -7.67 -6.78
N VAL A 190 17.85 -6.93 -6.36
CA VAL A 190 17.99 -5.96 -5.26
C VAL A 190 17.65 -6.62 -3.92
N LEU A 191 16.54 -7.35 -3.83
CA LEU A 191 16.07 -7.97 -2.59
C LEU A 191 17.06 -9.04 -2.10
N PRO A 192 17.55 -8.96 -0.86
CA PRO A 192 18.43 -9.99 -0.31
C PRO A 192 17.63 -11.27 0.01
N PRO A 193 18.29 -12.44 0.06
CA PRO A 193 17.63 -13.67 0.53
C PRO A 193 17.16 -13.48 1.97
N PRO A 194 16.03 -14.09 2.39
CA PRO A 194 15.52 -13.92 3.75
C PRO A 194 16.57 -14.36 4.79
N MET A 195 16.75 -13.57 5.86
CA MET A 195 17.82 -13.74 6.86
C MET A 195 17.72 -15.01 7.71
N LEU A 196 16.70 -15.85 7.53
CA LEU A 196 16.38 -16.92 8.47
C LEU A 196 17.44 -18.03 8.57
N ASP A 197 18.35 -18.15 7.61
CA ASP A 197 19.44 -19.13 7.66
C ASP A 197 20.78 -18.58 8.18
N THR A 198 21.08 -17.28 8.06
CA THR A 198 22.46 -16.81 8.33
C THR A 198 22.73 -16.44 9.79
N MET A 199 21.70 -16.12 10.58
CA MET A 199 21.88 -15.90 12.03
C MET A 199 21.74 -17.19 12.83
N ALA A 200 20.81 -18.09 12.47
CA ALA A 200 20.70 -19.40 13.10
C ALA A 200 21.96 -20.25 12.84
N VAL A 201 22.50 -20.25 11.61
CA VAL A 201 23.77 -20.92 11.30
C VAL A 201 24.96 -20.26 11.99
N ASN A 202 24.97 -18.93 12.18
CA ASN A 202 26.05 -18.26 12.91
C ASN A 202 25.95 -18.37 14.44
N GLU A 203 24.74 -18.51 15.01
CA GLU A 203 24.55 -18.83 16.43
C GLU A 203 24.88 -20.30 16.69
N LEU A 204 24.41 -21.22 15.84
CA LEU A 204 24.79 -22.64 15.88
C LEU A 204 26.30 -22.84 15.69
N ALA A 205 26.94 -22.11 14.76
CA ALA A 205 28.39 -22.16 14.59
C ALA A 205 29.16 -21.51 15.76
N ARG A 206 28.56 -20.56 16.49
CA ARG A 206 29.14 -19.97 17.71
C ARG A 206 28.95 -20.86 18.94
N GLU A 207 27.85 -21.61 19.02
CA GLU A 207 27.62 -22.61 20.07
C GLU A 207 28.50 -23.86 19.85
N GLU A 208 28.79 -24.24 18.60
CA GLU A 208 29.73 -25.32 18.26
C GLU A 208 31.21 -24.96 18.54
N GLU A 209 31.61 -23.68 18.43
CA GLU A 209 32.98 -23.25 18.78
C GLU A 209 33.24 -23.20 20.30
N ASP A 210 32.21 -22.99 21.12
CA ASP A 210 32.34 -22.91 22.59
C ASP A 210 32.23 -24.28 23.30
N THR A 211 32.01 -25.39 22.56
CA THR A 211 31.78 -26.74 23.14
C THR A 211 32.78 -27.82 22.73
N ILE A 212 33.96 -27.45 22.21
CA ILE A 212 35.02 -28.44 21.95
C ILE A 212 35.75 -28.81 23.25
N GLU A 213 35.21 -29.77 24.00
CA GLU A 213 36.01 -30.77 24.71
C GLU A 213 35.16 -32.02 25.09
N MET A 214 35.54 -33.13 24.45
CA MET A 214 35.31 -34.55 24.79
C MET A 214 33.92 -35.22 24.62
N GLU A 215 33.97 -36.22 23.74
CA GLU A 215 33.24 -37.51 23.70
C GLU A 215 31.90 -37.63 22.92
N SER A 216 31.92 -38.63 22.05
CA SER A 216 30.85 -39.22 21.22
C SER A 216 30.63 -40.66 21.72
N PRO A 217 29.61 -41.47 21.31
CA PRO A 217 28.46 -41.20 20.44
C PRO A 217 27.10 -41.77 20.97
N LYS A 218 25.99 -41.44 20.27
CA LYS A 218 24.78 -42.28 20.07
C LYS A 218 23.87 -42.53 21.29
N SER A 219 22.96 -41.60 21.60
CA SER A 219 21.63 -41.94 22.16
C SER A 219 20.61 -40.77 22.24
N SER A 220 20.77 -39.70 21.46
CA SER A 220 19.84 -38.55 21.49
C SER A 220 19.20 -38.22 20.13
N LEU A 221 19.49 -38.99 19.07
CA LEU A 221 19.02 -38.74 17.70
C LEU A 221 17.59 -39.28 17.42
N LEU A 222 16.74 -39.44 18.44
CA LEU A 222 15.37 -39.98 18.29
C LEU A 222 14.29 -39.17 19.01
N THR A 223 14.61 -38.00 19.57
CA THR A 223 13.63 -37.14 20.27
C THR A 223 13.34 -35.80 19.58
N ALA A 224 13.92 -35.54 18.40
CA ALA A 224 13.73 -34.29 17.66
C ALA A 224 12.87 -34.41 16.38
N GLU A 225 12.16 -35.52 16.18
CA GLU A 225 11.46 -35.79 14.91
C GLU A 225 9.92 -35.73 14.98
N ASN A 226 9.31 -35.25 16.07
CA ASN A 226 7.84 -35.26 16.23
C ASN A 226 7.24 -33.99 16.87
N HIS A 227 7.39 -32.81 16.25
CA HIS A 227 6.51 -31.66 16.53
C HIS A 227 6.09 -30.78 15.34
N SER A 228 6.30 -31.22 14.10
CA SER A 228 5.68 -30.58 12.92
C SER A 228 4.51 -31.43 12.41
N GLN A 229 3.47 -31.57 13.25
CA GLN A 229 2.15 -31.94 12.74
C GLN A 229 1.79 -30.90 11.68
N THR A 230 1.74 -31.31 10.41
CA THR A 230 1.29 -30.48 9.31
C THR A 230 -0.19 -30.19 9.53
N ILE A 231 -0.47 -29.03 10.12
CA ILE A 231 -1.84 -28.55 10.39
C ILE A 231 -2.63 -28.65 9.09
N GLY A 232 -3.79 -29.32 9.13
CA GLY A 232 -4.63 -29.47 7.95
C GLY A 232 -5.07 -28.11 7.40
N PHE A 233 -5.25 -28.00 6.08
CA PHE A 233 -5.68 -26.77 5.41
C PHE A 233 -6.90 -26.12 6.08
N TRP A 234 -7.92 -26.92 6.40
CA TRP A 234 -9.15 -26.45 7.05
C TRP A 234 -8.93 -25.99 8.49
N GLU A 235 -8.04 -26.65 9.22
CA GLU A 235 -7.69 -26.28 10.59
C GLU A 235 -6.91 -24.95 10.61
N ARG A 236 -5.99 -24.77 9.65
CA ARG A 236 -5.30 -23.48 9.45
C ARG A 236 -6.27 -22.38 9.07
N ILE A 237 -7.19 -22.61 8.14
CA ILE A 237 -8.24 -21.64 7.81
C ILE A 237 -9.05 -21.28 9.05
N HIS A 238 -9.47 -22.26 9.84
CA HIS A 238 -10.24 -22.00 11.04
C HIS A 238 -9.46 -21.14 12.05
N ARG A 239 -8.18 -21.47 12.30
CA ARG A 239 -7.28 -20.66 13.14
C ARG A 239 -7.10 -19.24 12.59
N ASN A 240 -6.87 -19.11 11.29
CA ASN A 240 -6.68 -17.81 10.63
C ASN A 240 -7.95 -16.96 10.67
N MET A 241 -9.14 -17.58 10.54
CA MET A 241 -10.42 -16.90 10.70
C MET A 241 -10.67 -16.45 12.14
N GLN A 242 -10.30 -17.26 13.14
CA GLN A 242 -10.36 -16.87 14.55
C GLN A 242 -9.41 -15.71 14.85
N LEU A 243 -8.18 -15.75 14.32
CA LEU A 243 -7.19 -14.68 14.43
C LEU A 243 -7.72 -13.38 13.80
N MET A 244 -8.28 -13.48 12.58
CA MET A 244 -8.89 -12.36 11.86
C MET A 244 -10.05 -11.77 12.67
N SER A 245 -11.01 -12.59 13.12
CA SER A 245 -12.25 -12.13 13.79
C SER A 245 -12.02 -11.56 15.20
N GLY A 246 -10.91 -11.88 15.85
CA GLY A 246 -10.67 -11.53 17.24
C GLY A 246 -9.95 -10.19 17.41
N LYS A 247 -8.67 -10.28 17.79
CA LYS A 247 -7.83 -9.12 18.15
C LYS A 247 -7.34 -8.36 16.92
N PHE A 248 -7.15 -9.06 15.79
CA PHE A 248 -6.58 -8.49 14.58
C PHE A 248 -7.49 -7.46 13.91
N LEU A 249 -8.79 -7.80 13.82
CA LEU A 249 -9.82 -6.88 13.32
C LEU A 249 -9.87 -5.61 14.16
N ARG A 250 -9.91 -5.72 15.49
CA ARG A 250 -10.01 -4.57 16.40
C ARG A 250 -8.73 -3.72 16.48
N LEU A 251 -7.55 -4.33 16.36
CA LEU A 251 -6.28 -3.64 16.57
C LEU A 251 -5.72 -3.01 15.29
N CYS A 252 -5.94 -3.63 14.13
CA CYS A 252 -5.27 -3.26 12.89
C CYS A 252 -6.25 -2.92 11.75
N ILE A 253 -7.24 -3.78 11.49
CA ILE A 253 -8.14 -3.61 10.34
C ILE A 253 -9.11 -2.44 10.57
N ASP A 254 -9.81 -2.37 11.70
CA ASP A 254 -10.80 -1.31 11.97
C ASP A 254 -10.16 0.09 12.00
N PRO A 255 -9.00 0.32 12.67
CA PRO A 255 -8.36 1.63 12.63
C PRO A 255 -7.91 2.02 11.23
N LEU A 256 -7.38 1.07 10.44
CA LEU A 256 -6.94 1.34 9.07
C LEU A 256 -8.13 1.65 8.16
N LEU A 257 -9.23 0.92 8.30
CA LEU A 257 -10.49 1.18 7.61
C LEU A 257 -11.01 2.57 7.92
N LEU A 258 -11.05 2.97 9.19
CA LEU A 258 -11.58 4.26 9.59
C LEU A 258 -10.72 5.43 9.09
N VAL A 259 -9.39 5.31 9.23
CA VAL A 259 -8.42 6.29 8.69
C VAL A 259 -8.59 6.41 7.18
N THR A 260 -8.69 5.27 6.49
CA THR A 260 -8.75 5.23 5.02
C THR A 260 -10.11 5.67 4.45
N ALA A 261 -11.21 5.46 5.18
CA ALA A 261 -12.52 5.98 4.82
C ALA A 261 -12.59 7.50 4.96
N VAL A 262 -12.10 8.04 6.09
CA VAL A 262 -12.11 9.49 6.34
C VAL A 262 -11.20 10.23 5.34
N GLN A 263 -10.01 9.69 5.04
CA GLN A 263 -9.16 10.31 4.01
C GLN A 263 -9.81 10.25 2.62
N ALA A 264 -10.42 9.12 2.24
CA ALA A 264 -11.00 8.95 0.91
C ALA A 264 -12.19 9.90 0.72
N LEU A 265 -13.02 10.07 1.74
CA LEU A 265 -14.10 11.05 1.76
C LEU A 265 -13.60 12.46 1.44
N VAL A 266 -12.51 12.90 2.10
CA VAL A 266 -11.97 14.25 1.91
C VAL A 266 -11.22 14.38 0.59
N SER A 267 -10.30 13.47 0.30
CA SER A 267 -9.38 13.57 -0.85
C SER A 267 -10.12 13.44 -2.18
N THR A 268 -11.16 12.59 -2.24
CA THR A 268 -11.93 12.36 -3.46
C THR A 268 -13.19 13.22 -3.56
N GLY A 269 -13.87 13.52 -2.44
CA GLY A 269 -15.18 14.21 -2.47
C GLY A 269 -15.14 15.74 -2.39
N THR A 270 -14.04 16.32 -1.94
CA THR A 270 -13.96 17.80 -1.79
C THR A 270 -13.50 18.57 -3.03
N PRO A 271 -12.63 18.07 -3.94
CA PRO A 271 -12.07 18.89 -5.01
C PRO A 271 -13.11 19.58 -5.90
N ARG A 272 -14.10 18.86 -6.44
CA ARG A 272 -15.14 19.47 -7.30
C ARG A 272 -16.11 20.36 -6.54
N ALA A 273 -16.45 19.98 -5.32
CA ALA A 273 -17.32 20.77 -4.46
C ALA A 273 -16.63 22.04 -3.93
N SER A 274 -15.30 22.11 -3.94
CA SER A 274 -14.55 23.24 -3.38
C SER A 274 -14.70 24.53 -4.20
N ARG A 275 -14.38 25.65 -3.54
CA ARG A 275 -14.36 26.99 -4.14
C ARG A 275 -13.28 27.08 -5.23
N LYS A 276 -13.58 27.79 -6.31
CA LYS A 276 -12.59 28.20 -7.32
C LYS A 276 -11.53 29.07 -6.67
N LEU A 277 -10.29 28.61 -6.71
CA LEU A 277 -9.14 29.29 -6.12
C LEU A 277 -8.42 30.14 -7.16
N ARG A 278 -7.98 31.34 -6.77
CA ARG A 278 -7.16 32.21 -7.63
C ARG A 278 -5.79 31.55 -7.85
N GLY A 279 -5.33 31.53 -9.11
CA GLY A 279 -4.04 30.95 -9.50
C GLY A 279 -4.11 29.57 -10.17
N PHE A 280 -5.31 29.02 -10.40
CA PHE A 280 -5.52 27.84 -11.25
C PHE A 280 -6.36 28.23 -12.46
N SER A 281 -5.90 27.86 -13.65
CA SER A 281 -6.59 28.13 -14.93
C SER A 281 -7.76 27.17 -15.19
N GLY A 282 -7.70 25.95 -14.63
CA GLY A 282 -8.74 24.94 -14.81
C GLY A 282 -8.80 23.91 -13.69
N TYR A 283 -9.91 23.16 -13.66
CA TYR A 283 -10.16 22.13 -12.64
C TYR A 283 -9.09 21.03 -12.66
N GLN A 284 -8.63 20.61 -13.84
CA GLN A 284 -7.62 19.56 -13.97
C GLN A 284 -6.30 19.94 -13.27
N SER A 285 -5.81 21.17 -13.48
CA SER A 285 -4.61 21.66 -12.80
C SER A 285 -4.80 21.76 -11.29
N PHE A 286 -5.96 22.23 -10.84
CA PHE A 286 -6.31 22.27 -9.42
C PHE A 286 -6.36 20.88 -8.80
N SER A 287 -7.09 19.94 -9.40
CA SER A 287 -7.25 18.56 -8.92
C SER A 287 -5.90 17.84 -8.86
N ALA A 288 -5.04 18.04 -9.85
CA ALA A 288 -3.70 17.46 -9.86
C ALA A 288 -2.82 18.02 -8.73
N THR A 289 -2.80 19.35 -8.53
CA THR A 289 -2.04 19.96 -7.42
C THR A 289 -2.62 19.59 -6.06
N TYR A 290 -3.95 19.49 -5.94
CA TYR A 290 -4.63 19.07 -4.71
C TYR A 290 -4.26 17.63 -4.32
N GLY A 291 -4.37 16.69 -5.26
CA GLY A 291 -3.96 15.30 -5.05
C GLY A 291 -2.46 15.16 -4.80
N LEU A 292 -1.63 15.92 -5.50
CA LEU A 292 -0.18 15.95 -5.27
C LEU A 292 0.14 16.42 -3.84
N ALA A 293 -0.51 17.49 -3.35
CA ALA A 293 -0.29 18.01 -2.01
C ALA A 293 -0.64 16.96 -0.93
N PHE A 294 -1.74 16.23 -1.09
CA PHE A 294 -2.10 15.11 -0.22
C PHE A 294 -0.98 14.05 -0.17
N HIS A 295 -0.55 13.57 -1.34
CA HIS A 295 0.42 12.49 -1.43
C HIS A 295 1.85 12.92 -1.05
N ILE A 296 2.21 14.21 -1.19
CA ILE A 296 3.47 14.74 -0.63
C ILE A 296 3.45 14.64 0.89
N GLY A 297 2.35 15.03 1.54
CA GLY A 297 2.21 14.88 2.99
C GLY A 297 2.33 13.42 3.43
N ASP A 298 1.62 12.51 2.74
CA ASP A 298 1.67 11.07 2.98
C ASP A 298 3.08 10.47 2.74
N ALA A 299 3.76 10.86 1.66
CA ALA A 299 5.12 10.41 1.37
C ALA A 299 6.13 10.89 2.42
N ILE A 300 6.02 12.14 2.88
CA ILE A 300 6.86 12.67 3.97
C ILE A 300 6.60 11.87 5.26
N ALA A 301 5.34 11.58 5.58
CA ALA A 301 5.01 10.77 6.75
C ALA A 301 5.60 9.36 6.67
N ARG A 302 5.40 8.65 5.56
CA ARG A 302 5.84 7.25 5.43
C ARG A 302 7.36 7.12 5.37
N SER A 303 8.06 8.06 4.73
CA SER A 303 9.52 8.07 4.68
C SER A 303 10.18 8.39 6.02
N THR A 304 9.53 9.20 6.87
CA THR A 304 10.07 9.61 8.17
C THR A 304 9.59 8.74 9.34
N ALA A 305 8.67 7.78 9.10
CA ALA A 305 8.06 6.98 10.14
C ALA A 305 9.04 6.09 10.94
N LEU A 306 10.16 5.67 10.33
CA LEU A 306 11.20 4.92 11.06
C LEU A 306 11.97 5.80 12.05
N LEU A 307 12.06 7.11 11.79
CA LEU A 307 12.76 8.06 12.64
C LEU A 307 11.87 8.54 13.80
N PHE A 308 10.57 8.72 13.53
CA PHE A 308 9.63 9.26 14.51
C PHE A 308 8.64 8.19 15.00
N ARG A 309 9.04 7.40 16.00
CA ARG A 309 8.12 6.47 16.67
C ARG A 309 7.17 7.23 17.59
N ASN A 310 5.98 7.55 17.11
CA ASN A 310 5.00 8.25 17.92
C ASN A 310 4.36 7.31 18.96
N ARG A 311 4.38 7.73 20.24
CA ARG A 311 3.88 6.94 21.39
C ARG A 311 2.38 7.11 21.64
N ARG A 312 1.69 7.97 20.87
CA ARG A 312 0.28 8.36 21.11
C ARG A 312 -0.58 8.29 19.83
N PRO A 313 -0.91 7.09 19.31
CA PRO A 313 -1.72 6.94 18.10
C PRO A 313 -3.12 7.55 18.21
N ARG A 314 -3.70 7.55 19.43
CA ARG A 314 -5.01 8.18 19.68
C ARG A 314 -5.01 9.68 19.38
N LEU A 315 -3.91 10.37 19.66
CA LEU A 315 -3.76 11.80 19.37
C LEU A 315 -3.66 12.04 17.86
N LEU A 316 -2.88 11.22 17.14
CA LEU A 316 -2.79 11.31 15.68
C LEU A 316 -4.15 11.08 15.02
N PHE A 317 -4.88 10.07 15.49
CA PHE A 317 -6.23 9.79 15.00
C PHE A 317 -7.20 10.94 15.30
N ALA A 318 -7.20 11.49 16.51
CA ALA A 318 -8.03 12.65 16.86
C ALA A 318 -7.69 13.88 16.00
N LEU A 319 -6.41 14.17 15.79
CA LEU A 319 -5.96 15.24 14.91
C LEU A 319 -6.40 15.02 13.47
N LEU A 320 -6.32 13.78 12.96
CA LEU A 320 -6.77 13.43 11.61
C LEU A 320 -8.26 13.76 11.44
N VAL A 321 -9.09 13.29 12.38
CA VAL A 321 -10.53 13.56 12.38
C VAL A 321 -10.81 15.06 12.43
N VAL A 322 -10.13 15.81 13.30
CA VAL A 322 -10.30 17.26 13.39
C VAL A 322 -9.90 17.96 12.08
N CYS A 323 -8.75 17.62 11.48
CA CYS A 323 -8.32 18.18 10.21
C CYS A 323 -9.31 17.87 9.08
N CYS A 324 -9.85 16.64 9.04
CA CYS A 324 -10.86 16.25 8.07
C CYS A 324 -12.18 17.01 8.27
N LEU A 325 -12.63 17.20 9.52
CA LEU A 325 -13.80 18.03 9.82
C LEU A 325 -13.59 19.48 9.38
N ILE A 326 -12.41 20.05 9.64
CA ILE A 326 -12.06 21.39 9.17
C ILE A 326 -12.08 21.45 7.63
N ALA A 327 -11.61 20.41 6.93
CA ALA A 327 -11.62 20.37 5.47
C ALA A 327 -13.04 20.27 4.89
N ILE A 328 -13.90 19.47 5.51
CA ILE A 328 -15.32 19.33 5.16
C ILE A 328 -16.06 20.65 5.42
N LEU A 329 -15.83 21.30 6.56
CA LEU A 329 -16.42 22.61 6.88
C LEU A 329 -15.93 23.70 5.92
N ASN A 330 -14.63 23.73 5.61
CA ASN A 330 -14.07 24.66 4.65
C ASN A 330 -14.70 24.48 3.25
N THR A 331 -14.95 23.24 2.83
CA THR A 331 -15.57 22.93 1.54
C THR A 331 -17.06 23.25 1.53
N SER A 332 -17.80 22.89 2.57
CA SER A 332 -19.25 23.14 2.66
C SER A 332 -19.56 24.64 2.76
N LEU A 333 -18.85 25.37 3.61
CA LEU A 333 -19.10 26.80 3.89
C LEU A 333 -18.25 27.77 3.04
N MET A 334 -17.35 27.26 2.19
CA MET A 334 -16.45 28.07 1.33
C MET A 334 -15.61 29.10 2.12
N LEU A 335 -15.13 28.72 3.31
CA LEU A 335 -14.48 29.60 4.29
C LEU A 335 -13.20 30.25 3.77
N SER A 336 -12.30 29.46 3.18
CA SER A 336 -11.00 29.94 2.71
C SER A 336 -10.97 30.12 1.19
N ALA A 337 -10.54 31.32 0.76
CA ALA A 337 -10.19 31.61 -0.63
C ALA A 337 -8.68 31.48 -0.91
N ASN A 338 -7.87 31.21 0.12
CA ASN A 338 -6.42 31.12 0.01
C ASN A 338 -5.99 29.69 -0.35
N LYS A 339 -5.36 29.52 -1.51
CA LYS A 339 -4.88 28.22 -2.00
C LYS A 339 -3.89 27.54 -1.03
N TYR A 340 -3.04 28.30 -0.36
CA TYR A 340 -2.05 27.73 0.56
C TYR A 340 -2.69 27.10 1.80
N VAL A 341 -3.82 27.64 2.26
CA VAL A 341 -4.57 27.06 3.39
C VAL A 341 -5.20 25.73 2.99
N VAL A 342 -5.83 25.67 1.80
CA VAL A 342 -6.46 24.44 1.29
C VAL A 342 -5.41 23.35 1.03
N LEU A 343 -4.30 23.70 0.38
CA LEU A 343 -3.22 22.78 0.08
C LEU A 343 -2.45 22.33 1.34
N GLY A 344 -2.23 23.24 2.29
CA GLY A 344 -1.63 22.92 3.58
C GLY A 344 -2.51 21.98 4.39
N LEU A 345 -3.82 22.21 4.41
CA LEU A 345 -4.77 21.36 5.13
C LEU A 345 -4.82 19.94 4.57
N ILE A 346 -4.92 19.78 3.25
CA ILE A 346 -4.95 18.44 2.63
C ILE A 346 -3.60 17.73 2.77
N SER A 347 -2.48 18.45 2.70
CA SER A 347 -1.15 17.90 2.97
C SER A 347 -1.03 17.39 4.41
N SER A 348 -1.54 18.15 5.40
CA SER A 348 -1.58 17.71 6.80
C SER A 348 -2.43 16.46 7.00
N ILE A 349 -3.55 16.33 6.29
CA ILE A 349 -4.38 15.11 6.31
C ILE A 349 -3.60 13.92 5.72
N GLY A 350 -2.92 14.11 4.59
CA GLY A 350 -2.05 13.10 4.01
C GLY A 350 -0.94 12.66 4.97
N TRP A 351 -0.29 13.62 5.64
CA TRP A 351 0.75 13.36 6.63
C TRP A 351 0.23 12.56 7.84
N LEU A 352 -0.90 12.97 8.42
CA LEU A 352 -1.51 12.25 9.55
C LEU A 352 -1.94 10.83 9.16
N SER A 353 -2.49 10.66 7.94
CA SER A 353 -2.88 9.35 7.42
C SER A 353 -1.67 8.42 7.23
N GLY A 354 -0.60 8.91 6.60
CA GLY A 354 0.63 8.13 6.38
C GLY A 354 1.29 7.71 7.69
N MET A 355 1.29 8.58 8.71
CA MET A 355 1.79 8.23 10.05
C MET A 355 0.94 7.13 10.70
N MET A 356 -0.39 7.20 10.55
CA MET A 356 -1.30 6.17 11.06
C MET A 356 -1.12 4.83 10.35
N TYR A 357 -0.97 4.84 9.02
CA TYR A 357 -0.66 3.64 8.22
C TYR A 357 0.60 2.94 8.75
N MET A 358 1.71 3.69 8.87
CA MET A 358 2.98 3.12 9.32
C MET A 358 2.92 2.64 10.77
N HIS A 359 2.20 3.37 11.63
CA HIS A 359 1.98 2.95 13.01
C HIS A 359 1.22 1.62 13.09
N ILE A 360 0.14 1.44 12.32
CA ILE A 360 -0.69 0.24 12.34
C ILE A 360 0.12 -0.99 11.91
N TYR A 361 0.84 -0.91 10.79
CA TYR A 361 1.67 -2.03 10.33
C TYR A 361 2.82 -2.31 11.30
N ASN A 362 3.51 -1.27 11.82
CA ASN A 362 4.57 -1.49 12.79
C ASN A 362 4.05 -2.10 14.11
N ALA A 363 2.86 -1.71 14.57
CA ALA A 363 2.22 -2.30 15.74
C ALA A 363 1.82 -3.76 15.51
N ALA A 364 1.33 -4.09 14.30
CA ALA A 364 1.04 -5.46 13.91
C ALA A 364 2.31 -6.34 13.92
N MET A 365 3.40 -5.85 13.32
CA MET A 365 4.68 -6.56 13.30
C MET A 365 5.25 -6.77 14.71
N GLU A 366 5.16 -5.77 15.59
CA GLU A 366 5.59 -5.90 16.99
C GLU A 366 4.72 -6.89 17.79
N TYR A 367 3.41 -6.95 17.51
CA TYR A 367 2.53 -7.94 18.11
C TYR A 367 2.88 -9.36 17.65
N LEU A 368 3.09 -9.56 16.34
CA LEU A 368 3.43 -10.86 15.76
C LEU A 368 4.81 -11.34 16.22
N SER A 369 5.79 -10.44 16.38
CA SER A 369 7.10 -10.81 16.95
C SER A 369 7.03 -11.32 18.40
N ARG A 370 5.95 -11.01 19.13
CA ARG A 370 5.72 -11.49 20.50
C ARG A 370 4.87 -12.76 20.58
N ASN A 371 4.17 -13.10 19.49
CA ASN A 371 3.27 -14.25 19.42
C ASN A 371 3.66 -15.10 18.20
N PRO A 372 4.74 -15.90 18.30
CA PRO A 372 5.25 -16.69 17.17
C PRO A 372 4.29 -17.82 16.73
N ASP A 373 3.30 -18.17 17.56
CA ASP A 373 2.27 -19.16 17.24
C ASP A 373 1.23 -18.66 16.23
N ASP A 374 1.17 -17.34 16.01
CA ASP A 374 0.26 -16.70 15.06
C ASP A 374 0.90 -16.65 13.66
N ASP A 375 0.09 -16.90 12.63
CA ASP A 375 0.52 -16.88 11.22
C ASP A 375 0.80 -15.43 10.76
N ALA A 376 2.06 -15.01 10.88
CA ALA A 376 2.48 -13.63 10.60
C ALA A 376 2.33 -13.23 9.13
N GLU A 377 2.54 -14.16 8.19
CA GLU A 377 2.33 -13.94 6.76
C GLU A 377 0.85 -13.67 6.47
N PHE A 378 -0.02 -14.52 7.01
CA PHE A 378 -1.47 -14.35 6.88
C PHE A 378 -1.94 -13.03 7.50
N ALA A 379 -1.49 -12.73 8.72
CA ALA A 379 -1.87 -11.53 9.43
C ALA A 379 -1.48 -10.28 8.63
N LEU A 380 -0.19 -10.09 8.32
CA LEU A 380 0.28 -8.89 7.63
C LEU A 380 -0.34 -8.72 6.24
N GLY A 381 -0.57 -9.82 5.51
CA GLY A 381 -1.29 -9.80 4.23
C GLY A 381 -2.76 -9.39 4.35
N SER A 382 -3.41 -9.67 5.49
CA SER A 382 -4.83 -9.39 5.72
C SER A 382 -5.13 -7.97 6.20
N ILE A 383 -4.14 -7.21 6.70
CA ILE A 383 -4.32 -5.82 7.19
C ILE A 383 -4.91 -4.94 6.08
N GLY A 384 -4.39 -5.09 4.85
CA GLY A 384 -4.77 -4.28 3.70
C GLY A 384 -6.25 -4.38 3.30
N VAL A 385 -7.00 -5.37 3.82
CA VAL A 385 -8.47 -5.43 3.66
C VAL A 385 -9.11 -4.16 4.19
N GLY A 386 -8.68 -3.71 5.38
CA GLY A 386 -9.21 -2.51 6.02
C GLY A 386 -9.03 -1.28 5.15
N GLU A 387 -7.86 -1.13 4.53
CA GLU A 387 -7.57 -0.02 3.61
C GLU A 387 -8.48 -0.02 2.38
N THR A 388 -8.68 -1.17 1.73
CA THR A 388 -9.56 -1.25 0.55
C THR A 388 -11.02 -1.03 0.87
N VAL A 389 -11.51 -1.60 1.99
CA VAL A 389 -12.90 -1.42 2.44
C VAL A 389 -13.13 0.04 2.85
N GLY A 390 -12.18 0.63 3.57
CA GLY A 390 -12.25 2.04 3.95
C GLY A 390 -12.26 2.96 2.73
N MET A 391 -11.36 2.73 1.76
CA MET A 391 -11.38 3.46 0.48
C MET A 391 -12.73 3.34 -0.23
N LEU A 392 -13.33 2.15 -0.29
CA LEU A 392 -14.63 1.96 -0.93
C LEU A 392 -15.73 2.76 -0.24
N ILE A 393 -15.87 2.61 1.08
CA ILE A 393 -16.90 3.30 1.87
C ILE A 393 -16.70 4.82 1.80
N GLY A 394 -15.47 5.29 1.99
CA GLY A 394 -15.12 6.69 1.96
C GLY A 394 -15.31 7.33 0.59
N SER A 395 -14.92 6.65 -0.50
CA SER A 395 -15.13 7.14 -1.86
C SER A 395 -16.61 7.16 -2.26
N LEU A 396 -17.41 6.16 -1.86
CA LEU A 396 -18.86 6.21 -2.08
C LEU A 396 -19.51 7.37 -1.31
N ALA A 397 -19.12 7.57 -0.05
CA ALA A 397 -19.56 8.72 0.75
C ALA A 397 -19.14 10.04 0.09
N ALA A 398 -17.92 10.13 -0.46
CA ALA A 398 -17.44 11.28 -1.22
C ALA A 398 -18.32 11.61 -2.43
N VAL A 399 -18.72 10.62 -3.22
CA VAL A 399 -19.62 10.86 -4.37
C VAL A 399 -20.94 11.46 -3.90
N THR A 400 -21.53 10.92 -2.82
CA THR A 400 -22.77 11.46 -2.27
C THR A 400 -22.59 12.89 -1.75
N PHE A 401 -21.50 13.15 -1.03
CA PHE A 401 -21.17 14.46 -0.49
C PHE A 401 -20.95 15.50 -1.60
N GLU A 402 -20.21 15.15 -2.64
CA GLU A 402 -20.01 15.98 -3.83
C GLU A 402 -21.34 16.30 -4.51
N SER A 403 -22.17 15.27 -4.75
CA SER A 403 -23.47 15.43 -5.42
C SER A 403 -24.42 16.35 -4.67
N GLN A 404 -24.45 16.27 -3.33
CA GLN A 404 -25.27 17.14 -2.49
C GLN A 404 -24.78 18.58 -2.55
N LEU A 405 -23.49 18.82 -2.35
CA LEU A 405 -22.94 20.19 -2.35
C LEU A 405 -23.03 20.85 -3.72
N CYS A 406 -22.88 20.08 -4.79
CA CYS A 406 -23.01 20.59 -6.16
C CYS A 406 -24.47 20.70 -6.62
N GLY A 407 -25.41 19.99 -6.00
CA GLY A 407 -26.86 20.13 -6.24
C GLY A 407 -27.50 21.34 -5.56
N LEU A 408 -26.85 21.94 -4.55
CA LEU A 408 -27.35 23.14 -3.88
C LEU A 408 -27.30 24.37 -4.82
N ALA A 409 -28.35 25.22 -4.77
CA ALA A 409 -28.49 26.44 -5.60
C ALA A 409 -27.31 27.44 -5.49
N SER A 410 -26.47 27.32 -4.46
CA SER A 410 -25.22 28.06 -4.26
C SER A 410 -24.04 27.47 -5.07
N GLN A 411 -24.25 27.20 -6.37
CA GLN A 411 -23.19 26.74 -7.28
C GLN A 411 -22.20 27.85 -7.63
N LYS A 412 -22.60 29.12 -7.50
CA LYS A 412 -21.80 30.29 -7.90
C LYS A 412 -20.46 30.31 -7.15
N GLY A 413 -19.38 29.97 -7.86
CA GLY A 413 -18.01 30.00 -7.35
C GLY A 413 -17.40 28.64 -6.96
N ARG A 414 -18.10 27.51 -7.13
CA ARG A 414 -17.54 26.15 -6.96
C ARG A 414 -17.02 25.57 -8.27
N TRP A 415 -16.10 24.61 -8.22
CA TRP A 415 -15.57 23.97 -9.44
C TRP A 415 -16.62 23.19 -10.24
N CYS A 416 -17.63 22.62 -9.59
CA CYS A 416 -18.74 21.96 -10.30
C CYS A 416 -19.67 22.89 -11.09
N SER A 417 -19.56 24.22 -10.93
CA SER A 417 -20.26 25.19 -11.81
C SER A 417 -19.56 25.42 -13.15
N THR A 418 -18.33 24.94 -13.29
CA THR A 418 -17.56 25.06 -14.54
C THR A 418 -17.95 23.90 -15.42
N ILE A 419 -18.75 24.16 -16.46
CA ILE A 419 -18.93 23.24 -17.57
C ILE A 419 -17.60 23.28 -18.34
N THR A 420 -16.76 22.27 -18.14
CA THR A 420 -15.60 21.99 -18.99
C THR A 420 -15.63 20.53 -19.36
#